data_AF-A0A7L4NE15-F1
#
_entry.id   AF-A0A7L4NE15-F1
#
_cell.length_a   1.000
_cell.length_b   1.000
_cell.length_c   1.000
_cell.angle_alpha   90.00
_cell.angle_beta   90.00
_cell.angle_gamma   90.00
#
_symmetry.space_group_name_H-M   'P 1'
#
loop_
_entity.id
_entity.type
_entity.pdbx_description
1 polymer ?
#
loop_
_entity_poly.entity_id
_entity_poly.type
_entity_poly.pdbx_seq_one_letter_code
_entity_poly.pdbx_strand_id
1 'polypeptide(L)'
;VVYLVPAALTLLVSISPSVTDNGVWRCLCELHSAGCIFGIIALACSLFAYAQGNILHEEEGRELFGLVIITIWMGLCHSSAKSPLGGARLLAAVSIALFPFLSWLYISVNKETRASWPAHCKTVI
;
A
#
# COMPACT_ATOMS: atom_id res chain seq x y z
N VAL A 1 5.18 -0.82 -8.77
CA VAL A 1 5.24 0.65 -8.93
C VAL A 1 4.42 1.40 -7.89
N VAL A 2 3.18 0.99 -7.59
CA VAL A 2 2.26 1.71 -6.68
C VAL A 2 2.84 1.93 -5.27
N TYR A 3 3.62 0.99 -4.72
CA TYR A 3 4.29 1.12 -3.41
C TYR A 3 5.54 2.03 -3.39
N LEU A 4 6.09 2.37 -4.56
CA LEU A 4 7.32 3.17 -4.64
C LEU A 4 7.07 4.62 -4.20
N VAL A 5 5.90 5.17 -4.57
CA VAL A 5 5.52 6.54 -4.23
C VAL A 5 5.34 6.72 -2.72
N PRO A 6 4.58 5.88 -1.99
CA PRO A 6 4.52 5.91 -0.53
C PRO A 6 5.87 5.70 0.16
N ALA A 7 6.69 4.79 -0.35
CA ALA A 7 8.01 4.52 0.20
C ALA A 7 8.94 5.73 0.08
N ALA A 8 8.99 6.36 -1.10
CA ALA A 8 9.77 7.56 -1.33
C ALA A 8 9.28 8.75 -0.48
N LEU A 9 7.96 8.95 -0.39
CA LEU A 9 7.37 10.01 0.43
C LEU A 9 7.67 9.81 1.93
N THR A 10 7.66 8.56 2.40
CA THR A 10 8.02 8.20 3.80
C THR A 10 9.49 8.43 4.08
N LEU A 11 10.37 8.06 3.14
CA LEU A 11 11.81 8.31 3.23
C LEU A 11 12.12 9.82 3.26
N LEU A 12 11.45 10.61 2.43
CA LEU A 12 11.64 12.07 2.44
C LEU A 12 11.23 12.68 3.79
N VAL A 13 10.13 12.23 4.39
CA VAL A 13 9.69 12.69 5.71
C VAL A 13 10.65 12.25 6.82
N SER A 14 11.24 11.05 6.74
CA SER A 14 12.20 10.58 7.73
C SER A 14 13.55 11.29 7.66
N ILE A 15 13.97 11.73 6.46
CA ILE A 15 15.20 12.50 6.26
C ILE A 15 15.00 13.97 6.67
N SER A 16 13.89 14.59 6.26
CA SER A 16 13.62 16.00 6.52
C SER A 16 12.14 16.23 6.80
N PRO A 17 11.72 16.27 8.07
CA PRO A 17 10.32 16.48 8.44
C PRO A 17 9.73 17.78 7.88
N SER A 18 10.57 18.81 7.66
CA SER A 18 10.17 20.09 7.05
C SER A 18 9.63 19.96 5.61
N VAL A 19 9.84 18.82 4.94
CA VAL A 19 9.29 18.59 3.60
C VAL A 19 7.76 18.55 3.60
N THR A 20 7.12 18.27 4.74
CA THR A 20 5.65 18.22 4.84
C THR A 20 4.99 19.58 4.71
N ASP A 21 5.76 20.67 4.89
CA ASP A 21 5.28 22.04 4.69
C ASP A 21 5.35 22.46 3.21
N ASN A 22 5.96 21.66 2.35
CA ASN A 22 6.01 21.91 0.91
C ASN A 22 4.67 21.53 0.25
N GLY A 23 4.06 22.49 -0.45
CA GLY A 23 2.82 22.29 -1.19
C GLY A 23 2.90 21.18 -2.25
N VAL A 24 4.07 20.97 -2.86
CA VAL A 24 4.28 19.88 -3.84
C VAL A 24 4.19 18.51 -3.17
N TRP A 25 4.81 18.33 -2.01
CA TRP A 25 4.73 17.08 -1.24
C TRP A 25 3.29 16.79 -0.85
N ARG A 26 2.59 17.81 -0.36
CA ARG A 26 1.18 17.68 0.05
C ARG A 26 0.26 17.34 -1.12
N CYS A 27 0.44 18.00 -2.25
CA CYS A 27 -0.32 17.72 -3.47
C CYS A 27 -0.09 16.28 -3.98
N LEU A 28 1.16 15.82 -4.02
CA LEU A 28 1.49 14.45 -4.42
C LEU A 28 0.87 13.42 -3.46
N CYS A 29 0.94 13.66 -2.14
CA CYS A 29 0.31 12.82 -1.13
C CYS A 29 -1.21 12.77 -1.30
N GLU A 30 -1.87 13.90 -1.52
CA GLU A 30 -3.33 14.00 -1.69
C GLU A 30 -3.79 13.31 -2.97
N LEU A 31 -3.12 13.55 -4.11
CA LEU A 31 -3.43 12.91 -5.39
C LEU A 31 -3.23 11.39 -5.34
N HIS A 32 -2.13 10.92 -4.76
CA HIS A 32 -1.86 9.49 -4.64
C HIS A 32 -2.89 8.81 -3.71
N SER A 33 -3.23 9.45 -2.59
CA SER A 33 -4.24 8.94 -1.66
C SER A 33 -5.63 8.90 -2.30
N ALA A 34 -6.01 9.94 -3.05
CA ALA A 34 -7.28 9.97 -3.79
C ALA A 34 -7.35 8.88 -4.85
N GLY A 35 -6.25 8.68 -5.61
CA GLY A 35 -6.14 7.58 -6.57
C GLY A 35 -6.29 6.20 -5.90
N CYS A 36 -5.67 6.00 -4.73
CA CYS A 36 -5.80 4.76 -3.97
C CYS A 36 -7.22 4.52 -3.48
N ILE A 37 -7.90 5.55 -2.97
CA ILE A 37 -9.30 5.45 -2.52
C ILE A 37 -10.23 5.12 -3.69
N PHE A 38 -10.03 5.78 -4.84
CA PHE A 38 -10.79 5.46 -6.05
C PHE A 38 -10.58 4.01 -6.48
N GLY A 39 -9.32 3.54 -6.49
CA GLY A 39 -8.99 2.15 -6.77
C GLY A 39 -9.64 1.17 -5.79
N ILE A 40 -9.65 1.48 -4.48
CA ILE A 40 -10.32 0.67 -3.45
C ILE A 40 -11.81 0.55 -3.76
N ILE A 41 -12.48 1.66 -4.08
CA ILE A 41 -13.92 1.64 -4.37
C ILE A 41 -14.19 0.82 -5.64
N ALA A 42 -13.43 1.05 -6.71
CA ALA A 42 -13.59 0.33 -7.98
C ALA A 42 -13.37 -1.18 -7.81
N LEU A 43 -12.29 -1.57 -7.14
CA LEU A 43 -11.97 -2.98 -6.87
C LEU A 43 -12.97 -3.60 -5.91
N ALA A 44 -13.41 -2.90 -4.86
CA ALA A 44 -14.44 -3.41 -3.95
C ALA A 44 -15.78 -3.64 -4.66
N CYS A 45 -16.17 -2.75 -5.59
CA CYS A 45 -17.34 -2.94 -6.43
C CYS A 45 -17.19 -4.15 -7.37
N SER A 46 -16.02 -4.31 -8.01
CA SER A 46 -15.74 -5.47 -8.87
C SER A 46 -15.80 -6.79 -8.08
N LEU A 47 -15.13 -6.81 -6.92
CA LEU A 47 -15.11 -7.94 -6.00
C LEU A 47 -16.52 -8.29 -5.52
N PHE A 48 -17.34 -7.30 -5.16
CA PHE A 48 -18.72 -7.53 -4.74
C PHE A 48 -19.59 -8.10 -5.87
N ALA A 49 -19.35 -7.68 -7.11
CA ALA A 49 -20.11 -8.12 -8.27
C ALA A 49 -19.66 -9.50 -8.81
N TYR A 50 -18.37 -9.83 -8.69
CA TYR A 50 -17.76 -10.95 -9.42
C TYR A 50 -16.99 -11.96 -8.56
N ALA A 51 -16.78 -11.73 -7.25
CA ALA A 51 -16.05 -12.70 -6.44
C ALA A 51 -16.83 -14.01 -6.28
N GLN A 52 -16.23 -15.10 -6.74
CA GLN A 52 -16.79 -16.45 -6.63
C GLN A 52 -16.14 -17.31 -5.54
N GLY A 53 -15.16 -16.78 -4.80
CA GLY A 53 -14.37 -17.57 -3.86
C GLY A 53 -13.53 -16.76 -2.87
N ASN A 54 -12.34 -17.27 -2.56
CA ASN A 54 -11.47 -16.68 -1.54
C ASN A 54 -10.83 -15.38 -2.05
N ILE A 55 -11.19 -14.25 -1.45
CA ILE A 55 -10.81 -12.89 -1.89
C ILE A 55 -9.30 -12.72 -2.08
N LEU A 56 -8.48 -13.34 -1.22
CA LEU A 56 -7.02 -13.26 -1.29
C LEU A 56 -6.41 -13.99 -2.51
N HIS A 57 -7.19 -14.88 -3.11
CA HIS A 57 -6.78 -15.70 -4.25
C HIS A 57 -7.05 -15.03 -5.59
N GLU A 58 -8.06 -14.16 -5.62
CA GLU A 58 -8.36 -13.30 -6.75
C GLU A 58 -7.34 -12.15 -6.83
N GLU A 59 -6.94 -11.79 -8.05
CA GLU A 59 -6.00 -10.68 -8.29
C GLU A 59 -6.56 -9.38 -7.71
N GLU A 60 -7.86 -9.12 -7.93
CA GLU A 60 -8.55 -7.92 -7.46
C GLU A 60 -8.53 -7.78 -5.93
N GLY A 61 -8.62 -8.88 -5.19
CA GLY A 61 -8.57 -8.85 -3.73
C GLY A 61 -7.16 -8.60 -3.19
N ARG A 62 -6.12 -9.08 -3.88
CA ARG A 62 -4.72 -8.73 -3.56
C ARG A 62 -4.41 -7.27 -3.84
N GLU A 63 -4.90 -6.74 -4.96
CA GLU A 63 -4.76 -5.33 -5.31
C GLU A 63 -5.49 -4.42 -4.31
N LEU A 64 -6.73 -4.79 -3.94
CA LEU A 64 -7.53 -4.09 -2.95
C LEU A 64 -6.81 -4.03 -1.60
N PHE A 65 -6.27 -5.16 -1.14
CA PHE A 65 -5.52 -5.23 0.12
C PHE A 65 -4.26 -4.35 0.08
N GLY A 66 -3.56 -4.34 -1.05
CA GLY A 66 -2.41 -3.47 -1.30
C GLY A 66 -2.75 -1.99 -1.18
N LEU A 67 -3.87 -1.56 -1.79
CA LEU A 67 -4.31 -0.17 -1.71
C LEU A 67 -4.72 0.24 -0.29
N VAL A 68 -5.40 -0.64 0.46
CA VAL A 68 -5.76 -0.39 1.86
C VAL A 68 -4.52 -0.16 2.72
N ILE A 69 -3.47 -0.99 2.54
CA ILE A 69 -2.18 -0.81 3.22
C ILE A 69 -1.60 0.58 2.92
N ILE A 70 -1.60 0.99 1.66
CA ILE A 70 -1.07 2.30 1.24
C ILE A 70 -1.88 3.44 1.85
N THR A 71 -3.20 3.36 1.85
CA THR A 71 -4.06 4.40 2.44
C THR A 71 -3.80 4.56 3.95
N ILE A 72 -3.69 3.46 4.69
CA ILE A 72 -3.36 3.48 6.12
C ILE A 72 -1.96 4.08 6.34
N TRP A 73 -0.99 3.65 5.54
CA TRP A 73 0.39 4.11 5.60
C TRP A 73 0.48 5.63 5.35
N MET A 74 -0.14 6.13 4.28
CA MET A 74 -0.16 7.57 3.97
C MET A 74 -0.87 8.39 5.06
N GLY A 75 -1.96 7.87 5.62
CA GLY A 75 -2.65 8.49 6.75
C GLY A 75 -1.78 8.64 8.00
N LEU A 76 -0.96 7.63 8.30
CA LEU A 76 0.00 7.66 9.41
C LEU A 76 1.13 8.66 9.15
N CYS A 77 1.68 8.72 7.94
CA CYS A 77 2.74 9.67 7.57
C CYS A 77 2.27 11.13 7.69
N HIS A 78 1.08 11.43 7.17
CA HIS A 78 0.50 12.78 7.27
C HIS A 78 0.18 13.18 8.71
N SER A 79 -0.26 12.22 9.54
CA SER A 79 -0.59 12.45 10.95
C SER A 79 0.64 12.51 11.88
N SER A 80 1.78 11.99 11.41
CA SER A 80 3.05 12.02 12.15
C SER A 80 3.63 13.43 12.24
N ALA A 81 3.49 14.23 11.18
CA ALA A 81 4.00 15.60 11.13
C ALA A 81 3.27 16.58 12.09
N LYS A 82 2.10 16.21 12.60
CA LYS A 82 1.19 17.11 13.34
C LYS A 82 1.08 16.83 14.84
N SER A 83 1.77 15.82 15.38
CA SER A 83 1.60 15.44 16.79
C SER A 83 2.91 15.08 17.51
N PRO A 84 2.99 15.27 18.84
CA PRO A 84 4.13 14.85 19.65
C PRO A 84 4.37 13.32 19.65
N LEU A 85 3.43 12.52 19.13
CA LEU A 85 3.57 11.07 18.91
C LEU A 85 4.12 10.72 17.50
N GLY A 86 4.67 11.69 16.76
CA GLY A 86 5.16 11.50 15.39
C GLY A 86 6.12 10.32 15.23
N GLY A 87 7.08 10.15 16.13
CA GLY A 87 8.05 9.04 16.06
C GLY A 87 7.42 7.65 16.09
N ALA A 88 6.43 7.41 16.97
CA ALA A 88 5.75 6.12 17.06
C ALA A 88 4.87 5.83 15.83
N ARG A 89 4.23 6.87 15.27
CA ARG A 89 3.46 6.76 14.02
C ARG A 89 4.35 6.49 12.82
N LEU A 90 5.52 7.11 12.77
CA LEU A 90 6.53 6.86 11.74
C LEU A 90 7.06 5.42 11.82
N LEU A 91 7.30 4.91 13.04
CA LEU A 91 7.70 3.51 13.24
C LEU A 91 6.61 2.53 12.78
N ALA A 92 5.34 2.81 13.10
CA ALA A 92 4.21 2.02 12.62
C ALA A 92 4.09 2.06 11.09
N ALA A 93 4.26 3.24 10.47
CA ALA A 93 4.27 3.42 9.03
C ALA A 93 5.39 2.61 8.36
N VAL A 94 6.61 2.63 8.93
CA VAL A 94 7.75 1.84 8.45
C VAL A 94 7.50 0.34 8.60
N SER A 95 6.91 -0.12 9.71
CA SER A 95 6.56 -1.53 9.89
C SER A 95 5.52 -2.00 8.87
N ILE A 96 4.51 -1.16 8.59
CA ILE A 96 3.51 -1.42 7.56
C ILE A 96 4.14 -1.42 6.15
N ALA A 97 5.14 -0.57 5.91
CA ALA A 97 5.91 -0.52 4.66
C ALA A 97 6.69 -1.81 4.37
N LEU A 98 7.16 -2.49 5.41
CA LEU A 98 7.89 -3.75 5.29
C LEU A 98 6.97 -4.92 4.95
N PHE A 99 5.68 -4.83 5.28
CA PHE A 99 4.74 -5.92 5.07
C PHE A 99 4.63 -6.35 3.59
N PRO A 100 4.41 -5.45 2.61
CA PRO A 100 4.41 -5.83 1.19
C PRO A 100 5.71 -6.51 0.72
N PHE A 101 6.86 -6.05 1.22
CA PHE A 101 8.17 -6.64 0.89
C PHE A 101 8.32 -8.05 1.46
N LEU A 102 7.93 -8.25 2.72
CA LEU A 102 7.94 -9.55 3.37
C LEU A 102 6.95 -10.53 2.73
N SER A 103 5.74 -10.07 2.40
CA SER A 103 4.75 -10.88 1.67
C SER A 103 5.26 -11.28 0.28
N TRP A 104 5.89 -10.36 -0.46
CA TRP A 104 6.51 -10.66 -1.76
C TRP A 104 7.62 -11.70 -1.65
N LEU A 105 8.51 -11.56 -0.66
CA LEU A 105 9.60 -12.50 -0.42
C LEU A 105 9.05 -13.89 -0.06
N TYR A 106 8.03 -13.94 0.82
CA TYR A 106 7.37 -15.18 1.21
C TYR A 106 6.75 -15.91 0.02
N ILE A 107 6.03 -15.20 -0.85
CA ILE A 107 5.41 -15.77 -2.07
C ILE A 107 6.48 -16.26 -3.05
N SER A 108 7.60 -15.54 -3.17
CA SER A 108 8.71 -15.91 -4.06
C SER A 108 9.41 -17.19 -3.62
N VAL A 109 9.56 -17.38 -2.30
CA VAL A 109 10.18 -18.58 -1.72
C VAL A 109 9.19 -19.76 -1.68
N ASN A 110 7.94 -19.52 -1.29
CA ASN A 110 6.94 -20.56 -1.12
C ASN A 110 6.17 -20.84 -2.41
N LYS A 111 6.78 -21.69 -3.25
CA LYS A 111 6.25 -22.05 -4.58
C LYS A 111 4.88 -22.74 -4.54
N GLU A 112 4.58 -23.47 -3.46
CA GLU A 112 3.29 -24.10 -3.19
C GLU A 112 2.12 -23.10 -3.21
N THR A 113 2.30 -21.92 -2.58
CA THR A 113 1.29 -20.85 -2.59
C THR A 113 1.03 -20.29 -3.99
N ARG A 114 2.04 -20.24 -4.87
CA ARG A 114 1.85 -19.81 -6.27
C ARG A 114 1.21 -20.90 -7.14
N ALA A 115 1.41 -22.17 -6.81
CA ALA A 115 0.90 -23.28 -7.60
C ALA A 115 -0.63 -23.25 -7.70
N SER A 116 -1.30 -22.74 -6.67
CA SER A 116 -2.75 -22.62 -6.62
C SER A 116 -3.29 -21.37 -7.35
N TRP A 117 -2.47 -20.39 -7.72
CA TRP A 117 -2.92 -19.14 -8.35
C TRP A 117 -3.48 -19.32 -9.78
N PRO A 118 -4.33 -18.39 -10.25
CA PRO A 118 -4.77 -18.35 -11.64
C PRO A 118 -3.60 -18.30 -12.61
N ALA A 119 -3.74 -18.93 -13.79
CA ALA A 119 -2.64 -19.05 -14.75
C ALA A 119 -2.05 -17.70 -15.19
N HIS A 120 -2.89 -16.67 -15.32
CA HIS A 120 -2.47 -15.31 -15.68
C HIS A 120 -1.67 -14.60 -14.58
N CYS A 121 -1.79 -15.03 -13.32
CA CYS A 121 -1.05 -14.49 -12.17
C CYS A 121 0.33 -15.16 -11.99
N LYS A 122 0.59 -16.31 -12.63
CA LYS A 122 1.83 -17.08 -12.46
C LYS A 122 3.01 -16.53 -13.25
N THR A 123 2.74 -15.73 -14.29
CA THR A 123 3.74 -15.21 -15.24
C THR A 123 4.25 -13.81 -14.92
N VAL A 124 3.75 -13.18 -13.86
CA VAL A 124 3.96 -11.74 -13.56
C VAL A 124 5.19 -11.48 -12.65
N ILE A 125 5.98 -12.51 -12.34
CA ILE A 125 7.24 -12.37 -11.56
C ILE A 125 8.40 -12.05 -12.49
#